data_AF-A0A1R1Y0W0-F1
#
_entry.id   AF-A0A1R1Y0W0-F1
#
_cell.length_a   1.000
_cell.length_b   1.000
_cell.length_c   1.000
_cell.angle_alpha   90.00
_cell.angle_beta   90.00
_cell.angle_gamma   90.00
#
_symmetry.space_group_name_H-M   'P 1'
#
loop_
_entity.id
_entity.type
_entity.pdbx_description
1 polymer ?
#
loop_
_entity_poly.entity_id
_entity_poly.type
_entity_poly.pdbx_seq_one_letter_code
_entity_poly.pdbx_strand_id
1 'polypeptide(L)'
;MDFDAILDKNYVHGVLKFIADNHHKYIYYGNLITRYDTVFNGGNFYALSSSLFRHYCNCHVESPDSFEEDLWFGSVIKECLDAKSQYKNLYYMQNDITKILHKEYFASGVQLKLGRKVNT
;
A
#
# COMPACT_ATOMS: atom_id res chain seq x y z
N MET A 1 3.31 5.72 3.06
CA MET A 1 3.95 6.39 1.90
C MET A 1 5.37 6.69 2.30
N ASP A 2 6.31 6.24 1.50
CA ASP A 2 7.72 6.39 1.78
C ASP A 2 8.22 7.76 1.31
N PHE A 3 9.26 8.26 1.97
CA PHE A 3 9.87 9.55 1.63
C PHE A 3 10.68 9.51 0.31
N ASP A 4 10.90 8.33 -0.27
CA ASP A 4 11.63 8.08 -1.52
C ASP A 4 10.70 7.60 -2.66
N ALA A 5 9.42 7.94 -2.58
CA ALA A 5 8.42 7.71 -3.63
C ALA A 5 8.24 8.94 -4.54
N ILE A 6 8.21 8.72 -5.86
CA ILE A 6 7.88 9.74 -6.87
C ILE A 6 6.56 9.36 -7.53
N LEU A 7 5.61 10.29 -7.53
CA LEU A 7 4.22 10.03 -7.89
C LEU A 7 3.78 10.85 -9.11
N ASP A 8 3.24 10.18 -10.13
CA ASP A 8 2.42 10.85 -11.15
C ASP A 8 1.13 11.35 -10.49
N LYS A 9 1.01 12.67 -10.35
CA LYS A 9 -0.09 13.32 -9.64
C LYS A 9 -1.45 13.02 -10.25
N ASN A 10 -1.55 12.95 -11.58
CA ASN A 10 -2.82 12.70 -12.26
C ASN A 10 -3.28 11.27 -12.02
N TYR A 11 -2.34 10.33 -12.10
CA TYR A 11 -2.59 8.93 -11.79
C TYR A 11 -3.02 8.75 -10.33
N VAL A 12 -2.25 9.27 -9.37
CA VAL A 12 -2.59 9.14 -7.93
C VAL A 12 -3.90 9.82 -7.59
N HIS A 13 -4.19 10.99 -8.16
CA HIS A 13 -5.49 11.64 -8.01
C HIS A 13 -6.64 10.75 -8.51
N GLY A 14 -6.48 10.13 -9.68
CA GLY A 14 -7.47 9.19 -10.23
C GLY A 14 -7.71 7.98 -9.32
N VAL A 15 -6.63 7.40 -8.78
CA VAL A 15 -6.70 6.29 -7.82
C VAL A 15 -7.43 6.72 -6.54
N LEU A 16 -7.02 7.83 -5.93
CA LEU A 16 -7.63 8.34 -4.70
C LEU A 16 -9.11 8.66 -4.91
N LYS A 17 -9.46 9.26 -6.05
CA LYS A 17 -10.85 9.51 -6.44
C LYS A 17 -11.63 8.19 -6.55
N PHE A 18 -11.10 7.18 -7.23
CA PHE A 18 -11.77 5.88 -7.37
C PHE A 18 -12.01 5.22 -6.01
N ILE A 19 -11.01 5.22 -5.12
CA ILE A 19 -11.13 4.66 -3.77
C ILE A 19 -12.16 5.43 -2.95
N ALA A 20 -12.17 6.75 -3.03
CA ALA A 20 -13.14 7.62 -2.35
C ALA A 20 -14.58 7.40 -2.87
N ASP A 21 -14.77 7.35 -4.19
CA ASP A 21 -16.07 7.07 -4.81
C ASP A 21 -16.58 5.66 -4.45
N ASN A 22 -15.67 4.72 -4.15
CA ASN A 22 -15.97 3.36 -3.71
C ASN A 22 -15.70 3.12 -2.22
N HIS A 23 -15.79 4.16 -1.38
CA HIS A 23 -15.37 4.13 0.04
C HIS A 23 -16.01 3.04 0.92
N HIS A 24 -17.09 2.40 0.44
CA HIS A 24 -17.89 1.42 1.16
C HIS A 24 -17.35 0.00 0.95
N LYS A 25 -16.66 -0.26 -0.16
CA LYS A 25 -15.99 -1.53 -0.44
C LYS A 25 -14.66 -1.58 0.30
N TYR A 26 -14.22 -2.78 0.71
CA TYR A 26 -12.88 -2.95 1.26
C TYR A 26 -11.86 -2.99 0.13
N ILE A 27 -11.23 -1.85 -0.14
CA ILE A 27 -10.17 -1.73 -1.15
C ILE A 27 -8.82 -1.56 -0.44
N TYR A 28 -7.86 -2.40 -0.80
CA TYR A 28 -6.45 -2.29 -0.40
C TYR A 28 -5.58 -2.13 -1.66
N TYR A 29 -5.09 -0.90 -1.86
CA TYR A 29 -4.36 -0.49 -3.05
C TYR A 29 -2.86 -0.36 -2.79
N GLY A 30 -2.04 -0.77 -3.76
CA GLY A 30 -0.59 -0.52 -3.74
C GLY A 30 0.19 -1.48 -4.61
N ASN A 31 1.47 -1.67 -4.28
CA ASN A 31 2.35 -2.63 -4.95
C ASN A 31 2.22 -4.01 -4.31
N LEU A 32 1.35 -4.88 -4.84
CA LEU A 32 1.05 -6.16 -4.20
C LEU A 32 2.23 -7.13 -4.26
N ILE A 33 2.55 -7.70 -3.11
CA ILE A 33 3.53 -8.77 -2.92
C ILE A 33 2.83 -9.89 -2.17
N THR A 34 3.09 -11.13 -2.55
CA THR A 34 2.60 -12.32 -1.85
C THR A 34 3.76 -13.08 -1.23
N ARG A 35 3.70 -13.30 0.09
CA ARG A 35 4.71 -14.07 0.85
C ARG A 35 4.03 -14.75 2.02
N TYR A 36 4.37 -16.02 2.28
CA TYR A 36 3.84 -16.78 3.42
C TYR A 36 2.29 -16.76 3.53
N ASP A 37 1.58 -16.88 2.40
CA ASP A 37 0.10 -16.78 2.33
C ASP A 37 -0.51 -15.45 2.81
N THR A 38 0.31 -14.39 2.87
CA THR A 38 -0.13 -13.02 3.09
C THR A 38 0.10 -12.19 1.84
N VAL A 39 -0.93 -11.45 1.44
CA VAL A 39 -0.84 -10.40 0.41
C VAL A 39 -0.67 -9.07 1.15
N PHE A 40 0.37 -8.32 0.79
CA PHE A 40 0.67 -7.02 1.37
C PHE A 40 1.12 -6.04 0.28
N ASN A 41 1.14 -4.75 0.60
CA ASN A 41 1.61 -3.72 -0.33
C ASN A 41 3.01 -3.28 0.06
N GLY A 42 3.99 -3.56 -0.79
CA GLY A 42 5.40 -3.28 -0.50
C GLY A 42 5.83 -1.88 -0.89
N GLY A 43 6.24 -1.09 0.10
CA GLY A 43 6.84 0.24 -0.01
C GLY A 43 6.06 1.25 -0.85
N ASN A 44 6.72 2.35 -1.18
CA ASN A 44 6.24 3.49 -1.98
C ASN A 44 4.97 4.18 -1.44
N PHE A 45 3.79 3.71 -1.84
CA PHE A 45 2.50 4.34 -1.65
C PHE A 45 1.42 3.27 -1.77
N TYR A 46 0.72 3.06 -0.66
CA TYR A 46 -0.48 2.25 -0.58
C TYR A 46 -1.63 3.07 0.01
N ALA A 47 -2.85 2.64 -0.25
CA ALA A 47 -4.06 3.31 0.19
C ALA A 47 -5.15 2.31 0.58
N LEU A 48 -6.00 2.73 1.52
CA LEU A 48 -7.16 1.97 1.98
C LEU A 48 -8.44 2.76 1.72
N SER A 49 -9.49 2.05 1.34
CA SER A 49 -10.86 2.58 1.44
C SER A 49 -11.23 2.97 2.88
N SER A 50 -12.17 3.90 3.04
CA SER A 50 -12.64 4.35 4.35
C SER A 50 -13.26 3.22 5.19
N SER A 51 -14.01 2.30 4.57
CA SER A 51 -14.60 1.18 5.30
C SER A 51 -13.54 0.19 5.79
N LEU A 52 -12.52 -0.11 4.97
CA LEU A 52 -11.42 -0.98 5.38
C LEU A 52 -10.58 -0.33 6.50
N PHE A 53 -10.28 0.97 6.37
CA PHE A 53 -9.57 1.71 7.41
C PHE A 53 -10.33 1.72 8.74
N ARG A 54 -11.65 1.97 8.71
CA ARG A 54 -12.50 1.90 9.92
C ARG A 54 -12.52 0.51 10.53
N HIS A 55 -12.51 -0.53 9.70
CA HIS A 55 -12.46 -1.90 10.20
C HIS A 55 -11.13 -2.18 10.91
N TYR A 56 -10.01 -1.78 10.31
CA TYR A 56 -8.68 -1.84 10.92
C TYR A 56 -8.63 -1.09 12.27
N CYS A 57 -9.14 0.14 12.35
CA CYS A 57 -9.14 0.91 13.60
C CYS A 57 -9.98 0.30 14.73
N ASN A 58 -10.94 -0.57 14.41
CA ASN A 58 -11.77 -1.28 15.38
C ASN A 58 -11.23 -2.68 15.73
N CYS A 59 -10.07 -3.04 15.17
CA CYS A 59 -9.37 -4.29 15.44
C CYS A 59 -8.38 -4.08 16.59
N HIS A 60 -8.14 -5.12 17.38
CA HIS A 60 -7.06 -5.08 18.37
C HIS A 60 -5.75 -5.38 17.65
N VAL A 61 -4.94 -4.35 17.43
CA VAL A 61 -3.66 -4.45 16.70
C VAL A 61 -2.54 -4.37 17.72
N GLU A 62 -1.77 -5.44 17.86
CA GLU A 62 -0.54 -5.43 18.65
C GLU A 62 0.58 -4.70 17.90
N SER A 63 1.51 -4.11 18.64
CA SER A 63 2.68 -3.48 18.04
C SER A 63 3.49 -4.49 17.22
N PRO A 64 4.05 -4.10 16.07
CA PRO A 64 4.90 -4.98 15.28
C PRO A 64 6.11 -5.43 16.09
N ASP A 65 6.41 -6.73 16.02
CA ASP A 65 7.62 -7.36 16.55
C ASP A 65 8.73 -7.49 15.49
N SER A 66 8.45 -7.09 14.24
CA SER A 66 9.34 -7.23 13.09
C SER A 66 9.63 -5.90 12.39
N PHE A 67 10.75 -5.84 11.65
CA PHE A 67 11.12 -4.70 10.82
C PHE A 67 10.41 -4.69 9.45
N GLU A 68 9.72 -5.76 9.07
CA GLU A 68 8.99 -5.86 7.79
C GLU A 68 7.58 -5.25 7.96
N GLU A 69 7.51 -3.92 8.13
CA GLU A 69 6.26 -3.19 8.41
C GLU A 69 5.16 -3.48 7.38
N ASP A 70 5.48 -3.47 6.08
CA ASP A 70 4.50 -3.76 5.03
C ASP A 70 3.88 -5.17 5.17
N LEU A 71 4.71 -6.20 5.43
CA LEU A 71 4.26 -7.58 5.60
C LEU A 71 3.41 -7.72 6.87
N TRP A 72 3.89 -7.15 7.98
CA TRP A 72 3.14 -7.09 9.23
C TRP A 72 1.77 -6.43 9.02
N PHE A 73 1.72 -5.29 8.34
CA PHE A 73 0.48 -4.57 8.09
C PHE A 73 -0.50 -5.38 7.24
N GLY A 74 -0.02 -6.05 6.19
CA GLY A 74 -0.85 -6.97 5.39
C GLY A 74 -1.42 -8.14 6.19
N SER A 75 -0.61 -8.75 7.06
CA SER A 75 -1.06 -9.82 7.95
C SER A 75 -2.14 -9.33 8.92
N VAL A 76 -1.94 -8.16 9.55
CA VAL A 76 -2.93 -7.56 10.45
C VAL A 76 -4.25 -7.28 9.71
N ILE A 77 -4.21 -6.72 8.50
CA ILE A 77 -5.43 -6.48 7.70
C ILE A 77 -6.18 -7.79 7.45
N LYS A 78 -5.47 -8.86 7.06
CA LYS A 78 -6.06 -10.20 6.85
C LYS A 78 -6.70 -10.73 8.12
N GLU A 79 -5.98 -10.74 9.24
CA GLU A 79 -6.46 -11.23 10.53
C GLU A 79 -7.70 -10.47 11.03
N CYS A 80 -7.68 -9.13 10.93
CA CYS A 80 -8.80 -8.30 11.31
C CYS A 80 -10.07 -8.60 10.50
N LEU A 81 -9.93 -8.92 9.21
CA LEU A 81 -11.04 -9.28 8.35
C LEU A 81 -11.51 -10.73 8.58
N ASP A 82 -10.58 -11.67 8.77
CA ASP A 82 -10.89 -13.07 9.06
C ASP A 82 -11.65 -13.23 10.38
N ALA A 83 -11.27 -12.48 11.42
CA ALA A 83 -11.97 -12.45 12.71
C ALA A 83 -13.46 -12.08 12.61
N LYS A 84 -13.88 -11.41 11.52
CA LYS A 84 -15.29 -11.07 11.24
C LYS A 84 -15.85 -11.77 9.99
N SER A 85 -15.13 -12.77 9.46
CA SER A 85 -15.48 -13.48 8.22
C SER A 85 -15.69 -12.54 7.01
N GLN A 86 -14.96 -11.43 6.97
CA GLN A 86 -15.07 -10.38 5.95
C GLN A 86 -13.98 -10.45 4.88
N TYR A 87 -13.00 -11.36 4.99
CA TYR A 87 -11.85 -11.41 4.07
C TYR A 87 -12.24 -11.59 2.60
N LYS A 88 -13.31 -12.33 2.33
CA LYS A 88 -13.85 -12.51 0.96
C LYS A 88 -14.32 -11.22 0.30
N ASN A 89 -14.54 -10.15 1.07
CA ASN A 89 -14.98 -8.85 0.59
C ASN A 89 -13.81 -7.89 0.32
N LEU A 90 -12.57 -8.33 0.52
CA LEU A 90 -11.37 -7.54 0.25
C LEU A 90 -11.00 -7.55 -1.23
N TYR A 91 -10.90 -6.36 -1.81
CA TYR A 91 -10.41 -6.11 -3.15
C TYR A 91 -8.98 -5.59 -3.09
N TYR A 92 -8.05 -6.36 -3.64
CA TYR A 92 -6.69 -5.89 -3.87
C TYR A 92 -6.63 -5.13 -5.19
N MET A 93 -6.05 -3.93 -5.16
CA MET A 93 -5.89 -3.08 -6.34
C MET A 93 -4.41 -2.80 -6.58
N GLN A 94 -3.83 -3.44 -7.59
CA GLN A 94 -2.43 -3.27 -7.96
C GLN A 94 -2.18 -1.88 -8.55
N ASN A 95 -1.06 -1.27 -8.19
CA ASN A 95 -0.60 -0.01 -8.78
C ASN A 95 0.07 -0.20 -10.16
N ASP A 96 0.06 0.86 -10.97
CA ASP A 96 0.95 0.99 -12.11
C ASP A 96 2.33 1.47 -11.63
N ILE A 97 3.29 0.56 -11.62
CA ILE A 97 4.67 0.81 -11.18
C ILE A 97 5.39 1.87 -12.04
N THR A 98 4.91 2.15 -13.25
CA THR A 98 5.48 3.22 -14.10
C THR A 98 5.02 4.61 -13.65
N LYS A 99 3.99 4.68 -12.81
CA LYS A 99 3.37 5.92 -12.30
C LYS A 99 3.69 6.19 -10.84
N ILE A 100 4.15 5.17 -10.11
CA ILE A 100 4.59 5.25 -8.72
C ILE A 100 5.98 4.64 -8.65
N LEU A 101 6.99 5.49 -8.77
CA LEU A 101 8.38 5.08 -8.76
C LEU A 101 8.91 5.07 -7.33
N HIS A 102 9.76 4.09 -7.05
CA HIS A 102 10.35 3.88 -5.74
C HIS A 102 11.88 3.93 -5.88
N LYS A 103 12.53 4.80 -5.12
CA LYS A 103 14.00 4.99 -5.02
C LYS A 103 14.70 5.53 -6.25
N GLU A 104 14.29 5.18 -7.47
CA GLU A 104 15.03 5.54 -8.67
C GLU A 104 14.12 6.15 -9.75
N TYR A 105 14.66 7.14 -10.46
CA TYR A 105 14.05 7.72 -11.65
C TYR A 105 15.12 7.98 -12.72
N PHE A 106 14.82 7.60 -13.95
CA PHE A 106 15.68 7.79 -15.11
C PHE A 106 14.88 8.40 -16.25
N ALA A 107 15.24 9.61 -16.69
CA ALA A 107 14.65 10.22 -17.88
C ALA A 107 15.58 11.26 -18.50
N SER A 108 15.64 11.29 -19.83
CA SER A 108 16.35 12.33 -20.60
C SER A 108 17.79 12.60 -20.12
N GLY A 109 18.54 11.54 -19.79
CA GLY A 109 19.92 11.65 -19.28
C GLY A 109 20.04 12.04 -17.80
N VAL A 110 18.92 12.26 -17.11
CA VAL A 110 18.87 12.50 -15.66
C VAL A 110 18.64 11.18 -14.93
N GLN A 111 19.51 10.89 -13.96
CA GLN A 111 19.34 9.82 -12.98
C GLN A 111 19.16 10.42 -11.59
N LEU A 112 18.04 10.10 -10.94
CA LEU A 112 17.75 10.49 -9.57
C LEU A 112 17.65 9.24 -8.70
N LYS A 113 18.36 9.24 -7.56
CA LYS A 113 18.26 8.22 -6.52
C LYS A 113 17.83 8.87 -5.20
N LEU A 114 16.87 8.26 -4.52
CA LEU A 114 16.27 8.71 -3.26
C LEU A 114 16.39 7.61 -2.20
N GLY A 115 16.42 7.99 -0.92
CA GLY A 115 16.47 7.05 0.21
C GLY A 115 17.81 7.00 0.95
N ARG A 116 18.01 6.02 1.85
CA ARG A 116 19.27 5.85 2.60
C ARG A 116 20.38 5.26 1.70
N LYS A 117 21.61 5.77 1.85
CA LYS A 117 22.81 5.39 1.08
C LYS A 117 22.81 5.83 -0.39
N VAL A 118 22.34 7.05 -0.68
CA VAL A 118 22.73 7.74 -1.92
C VAL A 118 24.19 8.17 -1.76
N ASN A 119 25.12 7.22 -1.92
CA ASN A 119 26.54 7.54 -2.07
C ASN A 119 26.77 7.89 -3.54
N THR A 120 27.14 9.15 -3.78
CA THR A 120 27.71 9.64 -5.03
C THR A 120 29.06 9.01 -5.31
#